data_AF-A0A356BUL9-F1
#
_entry.id   AF-A0A356BUL9-F1
#
_cell.length_a   1.000
_cell.length_b   1.000
_cell.length_c   1.000
_cell.angle_alpha   90.00
_cell.angle_beta   90.00
_cell.angle_gamma   90.00
#
_symmetry.space_group_name_H-M   'P 1'
#
loop_
_entity.id
_entity.type
_entity.pdbx_description
1 polymer ?
#
loop_
_entity_poly.entity_id
_entity_poly.type
_entity_poly.pdbx_seq_one_letter_code
_entity_poly.pdbx_strand_id
1 'polypeptide(L)' 'MNKLEQLIAELCPDGVEYKALGDIGTLTRGSGLQKKDFTETDVGCIHY' A
#
# COMPACT_ATOMS: atom_id res chain seq x y z
N MET A 1 8.01 -7.97 21.80
CA MET A 1 6.99 -7.09 21.22
C MET A 1 7.66 -6.15 20.24
N ASN A 2 7.44 -6.31 18.95
CA ASN A 2 7.89 -5.34 17.95
C ASN A 2 6.88 -4.18 17.83
N LYS A 3 7.23 -3.12 17.09
CA LYS A 3 6.35 -1.95 16.92
C LYS A 3 4.99 -2.30 16.30
N LEU A 4 4.95 -3.27 15.38
CA LEU A 4 3.70 -3.70 14.74
C LEU A 4 2.76 -4.35 15.75
N GLU A 5 3.27 -5.24 16.61
CA GLU A 5 2.48 -5.92 17.65
C GLU A 5 1.89 -4.92 18.66
N GLN A 6 2.64 -3.87 19.02
CA GLN A 6 2.14 -2.80 19.89
C GLN A 6 0.98 -2.04 19.25
N LEU A 7 1.11 -1.67 17.98
CA LEU A 7 0.08 -0.93 17.25
C LEU A 7 -1.19 -1.77 17.05
N ILE A 8 -1.05 -3.07 16.79
CA ILE A 8 -2.21 -3.97 16.69
C ILE A 8 -2.93 -4.05 18.04
N ALA A 9 -2.22 -4.20 19.15
CA ALA A 9 -2.84 -4.25 20.47
C ALA A 9 -3.55 -2.95 20.87
N GLU A 10 -3.02 -1.80 20.46
CA GLU A 10 -3.61 -0.48 20.76
C GLU A 10 -4.82 -0.16 19.88
N LEU A 11 -4.72 -0.42 18.57
CA LEU A 11 -5.72 0.02 17.59
C LEU A 11 -6.74 -1.07 17.23
N CYS A 12 -6.40 -2.33 17.45
CA CYS A 12 -7.24 -3.50 17.11
C CYS A 12 -7.24 -4.51 18.26
N PRO A 13 -7.81 -4.16 19.43
CA PRO A 13 -7.78 -5.00 20.63
C PRO A 13 -8.48 -6.36 20.46
N ASP A 14 -9.46 -6.45 19.55
CA ASP A 14 -10.16 -7.68 19.20
C ASP A 14 -9.42 -8.50 18.11
N GLY A 15 -8.25 -8.04 17.67
CA GLY A 15 -7.47 -8.63 16.58
C GLY A 15 -7.84 -8.11 15.19
N VAL A 16 -7.16 -8.64 14.17
CA VAL A 16 -7.37 -8.28 12.76
C VAL A 16 -7.68 -9.55 11.98
N GLU A 17 -8.81 -9.55 11.27
CA GLU A 17 -9.25 -10.67 10.43
C GLU A 17 -8.41 -10.74 9.13
N TYR A 18 -8.11 -11.96 8.69
CA TYR A 18 -7.53 -12.20 7.37
C TYR A 18 -8.66 -12.32 6.34
N LYS A 19 -8.66 -11.45 5.32
CA LYS A 19 -9.58 -11.48 4.18
C LYS A 19 -8.81 -11.59 2.87
N ALA A 20 -9.44 -12.13 1.83
CA ALA A 20 -8.85 -12.08 0.51
C ALA A 20 -8.87 -10.63 0.02
N LEU A 21 -7.82 -10.21 -0.70
CA LEU A 21 -7.75 -8.85 -1.24
C LEU A 21 -8.93 -8.53 -2.18
N GLY A 22 -9.44 -9.53 -2.88
CA GLY A 22 -10.62 -9.39 -3.74
C GLY A 22 -11.93 -9.11 -2.98
N ASP A 23 -12.01 -9.46 -1.70
CA ASP A 23 -13.21 -9.22 -0.88
C ASP A 23 -13.31 -7.76 -0.42
N ILE A 24 -12.17 -7.08 -0.33
CA ILE A 24 -12.06 -5.70 0.18
C ILE A 24 -11.84 -4.67 -0.94
N GLY A 25 -11.62 -5.11 -2.19
CA GLY A 25 -11.38 -4.19 -3.29
C GLY A 25 -11.13 -4.86 -4.63
N THR A 26 -11.11 -4.03 -5.68
CA THR A 26 -10.79 -4.48 -7.04
C THR A 26 -9.30 -4.31 -7.30
N LEU A 27 -8.64 -5.39 -7.68
CA LEU A 27 -7.25 -5.36 -8.12
C LEU A 27 -7.19 -4.95 -9.60
N THR A 28 -6.91 -3.68 -9.87
CA THR A 28 -6.66 -3.20 -11.23
C THR A 28 -5.16 -3.24 -11.51
N ARG A 29 -4.78 -3.73 -12.69
CA ARG A 29 -3.40 -3.56 -13.17
C ARG A 29 -3.19 -2.07 -13.44
N GLY A 30 -2.36 -1.42 -12.63
CA GLY A 30 -1.94 -0.05 -12.90
C GLY A 30 -1.29 0.07 -14.28
N SER A 31 -1.47 1.20 -14.95
CA SER A 31 -0.61 1.54 -16.08
C SER A 31 0.79 1.85 -15.55
N GLY A 32 1.84 1.48 -16.31
CA GLY A 32 3.19 1.94 -15.98
C GLY A 32 3.24 3.47 -15.87
N LEU A 33 4.22 3.99 -15.14
CA LEU A 33 4.43 5.43 -14.96
C LEU A 33 4.55 6.10 -16.33
N GLN A 34 3.60 6.96 -16.71
CA GLN A 34 3.63 7.63 -18.00
C GLN A 34 4.46 8.91 -17.88
N LYS A 35 5.01 9.41 -19.00
CA LYS A 35 5.79 10.66 -19.00
C LYS A 35 5.02 11.86 -18.43
N LYS A 36 3.71 11.90 -18.61
CA LYS A 36 2.83 12.95 -18.06
C LYS A 36 2.76 12.95 -16.53
N ASP A 37 3.11 11.82 -15.91
CA ASP A 37 3.08 11.63 -14.46
C ASP A 37 4.45 11.99 -13.82
N PHE A 38 5.40 12.50 -14.61
CA PHE A 38 6.73 12.88 -14.12
C PHE A 38 6.66 14.21 -13.39
N THR A 39 7.37 14.27 -12.26
CA THR A 39 7.61 15.49 -11.51
C THR A 39 9.04 15.97 -11.76
N GLU A 40 9.25 17.29 -11.76
CA GLU A 40 10.58 17.87 -11.99
C GLU A 40 11.55 17.66 -10.81
N THR A 41 10.99 17.43 -9.62
CA THR A 41 11.71 17.20 -8.37
C THR A 41 11.08 16.02 -7.63
N ASP A 42 11.77 15.53 -6.58
CA ASP A 42 11.42 14.36 -5.75
C ASP A 42 12.07 13.03 -6.24
N VAL A 43 11.53 11.88 -5.84
CA VAL A 43 12.13 10.57 -6.10
C VAL A 43 12.27 10.31 -7.60
N GLY A 44 13.51 10.13 -8.06
CA GLY A 44 13.81 9.81 -9.45
C GLY A 44 13.17 8.51 -9.91
N CYS A 45 12.67 8.48 -11.14
CA CYS A 45 12.06 7.31 -11.75
C CYS A 45 12.89 6.79 -12.93
N ILE A 46 12.79 5.48 -13.19
CA ILE A 46 13.35 4.84 -14.38
C ILE A 46 12.20 4.58 -15.34
N HIS A 47 12.32 5.06 -16.58
CA HIS A 47 11.34 4.90 -17.64
C HIS A 47 12.03 4.45 -18.93
N TYR A 48 11.43 3.51 -19.65
CA TYR A 48 11.93 2.91 -20.90
C TYR A 48 11.06 3.30 -22.09
#